data_AF-A0A350P6F2-F1
#
_entry.id   AF-A0A350P6F2-F1
#
_cell.length_a   1.000
_cell.length_b   1.000
_cell.length_c   1.000
_cell.angle_alpha   90.00
_cell.angle_beta   90.00
_cell.angle_gamma   90.00
#
_symmetry.space_group_name_H-M   'P 1'
#
loop_
_entity.id
_entity.type
_entity.pdbx_description
1 polymer ?
#
loop_
_entity_poly.entity_id
_entity_poly.type
_entity_poly.pdbx_seq_one_letter_code
_entity_poly.pdbx_strand_id
1 'polypeptide(L)'
;MAPKRPRENDTPKYSNPLSAVPKAPCHVDSLKDLPYIPTKPLPVKSFCMYVVGKPGSGKTNLWVSLMLSKKPRYYRKFFDRTFLVSGSMDTLPKNVVKGKFSVPPSQQFRQINDDIVDAILADLRSGKTNTNNMLILDDVIKDITASKRLSHVFLNRRHITHDAEKEGSGGLSVMIVSQVYNLLPLQFRKVGRL
;
A
#
# COMPACT_ATOMS: atom_id res chain seq x y z
N MET A 1 33.53 -32.57 -9.61
CA MET A 1 33.22 -31.16 -9.24
C MET A 1 34.15 -30.27 -10.05
N ALA A 2 33.62 -29.34 -10.84
CA ALA A 2 34.47 -28.39 -11.58
C ALA A 2 35.16 -27.43 -10.59
N PRO A 3 36.46 -27.13 -10.76
CA PRO A 3 37.15 -26.18 -9.90
C PRO A 3 36.54 -24.79 -10.11
N LYS A 4 36.18 -24.10 -9.01
CA LYS A 4 35.76 -22.69 -9.06
C LYS A 4 36.89 -21.88 -9.70
N ARG A 5 36.58 -21.13 -10.76
CA ARG A 5 37.49 -20.11 -11.31
C ARG A 5 37.97 -19.20 -10.16
N PRO A 6 39.28 -19.08 -9.91
CA PRO A 6 39.76 -18.07 -8.98
C PRO A 6 39.42 -16.69 -9.56
N ARG A 7 38.95 -15.79 -8.69
CA ARG A 7 38.69 -14.40 -9.08
C ARG A 7 40.04 -13.73 -9.30
N GLU A 8 40.16 -12.94 -10.35
CA GLU A 8 41.38 -12.27 -10.83
C GLU A 8 42.01 -11.25 -9.83
N ASN A 9 41.48 -11.16 -8.61
CA ASN A 9 41.80 -10.16 -7.60
C ASN A 9 42.39 -10.75 -6.31
N ASP A 10 43.31 -11.73 -6.42
CA ASP A 10 44.24 -12.07 -5.33
C ASP A 10 45.50 -11.17 -5.35
N THR A 11 45.32 -9.91 -5.75
CA THR A 11 46.21 -8.80 -5.41
C THR A 11 45.62 -8.07 -4.19
N PRO A 12 46.40 -7.64 -3.19
CA PRO A 12 45.89 -7.11 -1.92
C PRO A 12 45.40 -5.65 -2.07
N LYS A 13 44.52 -5.37 -3.02
CA LYS A 13 44.18 -3.99 -3.40
C LYS A 13 42.71 -3.68 -3.63
N TYR A 14 41.80 -4.61 -3.37
CA TYR A 14 40.37 -4.27 -3.29
C TYR A 14 39.78 -4.67 -1.94
N SER A 15 39.90 -3.76 -0.96
CA SER A 15 39.02 -3.78 0.21
C SER A 15 37.64 -3.33 -0.24
N ASN A 16 36.64 -4.21 -0.23
CA ASN A 16 35.27 -3.83 -0.58
C ASN A 16 34.78 -2.72 0.36
N PRO A 17 34.71 -1.44 -0.09
CA PRO A 17 34.37 -0.34 0.79
C PRO A 17 32.92 -0.43 1.27
N LEU A 18 32.05 -1.14 0.53
CA LEU A 18 30.66 -1.40 0.90
C LEU A 18 30.52 -2.33 2.12
N SER A 19 31.55 -3.12 2.44
CA SER A 19 31.55 -3.95 3.66
C SER A 19 31.64 -3.09 4.93
N ALA A 20 32.17 -1.87 4.81
CA ALA A 20 32.28 -0.92 5.92
C ALA A 20 31.08 0.04 6.02
N VAL A 21 30.20 0.05 5.01
CA VAL A 21 29.00 0.87 5.03
C VAL A 21 28.01 0.23 6.01
N PRO A 22 27.62 0.93 7.10
CA PRO A 22 26.65 0.41 8.05
C PRO A 22 25.31 0.20 7.34
N LYS A 23 24.48 -0.70 7.88
CA LYS A 23 23.12 -0.91 7.35
C LYS A 23 22.39 0.42 7.29
N ALA A 24 21.92 0.78 6.09
CA ALA A 24 21.21 2.03 5.90
C ALA A 24 19.96 2.07 6.80
N PRO A 25 19.74 3.16 7.57
CA PRO A 25 18.55 3.29 8.38
C PRO A 25 17.32 3.40 7.47
N CYS A 26 16.36 2.47 7.60
CA CYS A 26 15.07 2.57 6.93
C CYS A 26 14.14 3.54 7.66
N HIS A 27 14.33 4.84 7.47
CA HIS A 27 13.48 5.90 8.08
C HIS A 27 11.98 5.74 7.76
N VAL A 28 11.67 5.12 6.62
CA VAL A 28 10.32 4.91 6.10
C VAL A 28 9.42 4.10 7.04
N ASP A 29 9.98 3.20 7.85
CA ASP A 29 9.24 2.35 8.80
C ASP A 29 8.99 3.04 10.16
N SER A 30 9.39 4.30 10.32
CA SER A 30 9.11 5.08 11.53
C SER A 30 7.60 5.23 11.76
N LEU A 31 7.21 5.02 13.02
CA LEU A 31 5.82 5.13 13.50
C LEU A 31 5.54 6.45 14.23
N LYS A 32 6.55 7.32 14.37
CA LYS A 32 6.46 8.56 15.16
C LYS A 32 5.44 9.55 14.60
N ASP A 33 5.26 9.54 13.28
CA ASP A 33 4.41 10.49 12.56
C ASP A 33 2.94 10.01 12.44
N LEU A 34 2.60 8.87 13.07
CA LEU A 34 1.26 8.30 13.01
C LEU A 34 0.34 8.92 14.08
N PRO A 35 -0.96 9.14 13.76
CA PRO A 35 -1.88 9.78 14.71
C PRO A 35 -2.18 8.94 15.95
N TYR A 36 -2.10 7.62 15.82
CA TYR A 36 -2.21 6.64 16.91
C TYR A 36 -1.73 5.27 16.43
N ILE A 37 -1.56 4.30 17.32
CA ILE A 37 -1.25 2.91 16.93
C ILE A 37 -2.56 2.10 16.84
N PRO A 38 -2.89 1.50 15.68
CA PRO A 38 -4.08 0.65 15.54
C PRO A 38 -4.10 -0.49 16.56
N THR A 39 -5.29 -0.91 16.98
CA THR A 39 -5.46 -2.01 17.93
C THR A 39 -4.90 -3.31 17.36
N LYS A 40 -4.06 -4.02 18.12
CA LYS A 40 -3.60 -5.37 17.73
C LYS A 40 -4.80 -6.29 17.48
N PRO A 41 -4.79 -7.15 16.45
CA PRO A 41 -3.66 -7.51 15.58
C PRO A 41 -3.56 -6.71 14.26
N LEU A 42 -4.18 -5.52 14.18
CA LEU A 42 -4.19 -4.76 12.92
C LEU A 42 -2.79 -4.26 12.53
N PRO A 43 -2.42 -4.34 11.24
CA PRO A 43 -1.14 -3.83 10.76
C PRO A 43 -1.06 -2.30 10.88
N VAL A 44 0.14 -1.80 11.17
CA VAL A 44 0.33 -0.39 11.51
C VAL A 44 0.61 0.47 10.27
N LYS A 45 1.57 0.07 9.42
CA LYS A 45 2.04 0.95 8.33
C LYS A 45 2.37 0.17 7.05
N SER A 46 2.14 0.82 5.89
CA SER A 46 2.52 0.37 4.55
C SER A 46 2.18 -1.10 4.26
N PHE A 47 1.03 -1.55 4.78
CA PHE A 47 0.62 -2.95 4.70
C PHE A 47 -0.10 -3.24 3.39
N CYS A 48 -0.17 -4.52 3.05
CA CYS A 48 -1.04 -5.02 1.98
C CYS A 48 -1.99 -6.02 2.61
N MET A 49 -3.29 -5.70 2.64
CA MET A 49 -4.34 -6.54 3.19
C MET A 49 -5.20 -7.07 2.05
N TYR A 50 -5.40 -8.39 2.00
CA TYR A 50 -6.27 -9.02 1.02
C TYR A 50 -7.42 -9.72 1.72
N VAL A 51 -8.65 -9.25 1.45
CA VAL A 51 -9.89 -9.81 2.00
C VAL A 51 -10.63 -10.54 0.89
N VAL A 52 -10.87 -11.83 1.09
CA VAL A 52 -11.56 -12.69 0.12
C VAL A 52 -12.74 -13.39 0.76
N GLY A 53 -13.84 -13.48 0.01
CA GLY A 53 -15.04 -14.19 0.45
C GLY A 53 -16.15 -14.12 -0.59
N LYS A 54 -17.08 -15.08 -0.54
CA LYS A 54 -18.22 -15.15 -1.46
C LYS A 54 -19.05 -13.85 -1.49
N PRO A 55 -19.81 -13.56 -2.55
CA PRO A 55 -20.82 -12.50 -2.54
C PRO A 55 -21.69 -12.55 -1.26
N GLY A 56 -22.01 -11.38 -0.70
CA GLY A 56 -22.79 -11.29 0.54
C GLY A 56 -22.06 -11.68 1.83
N SER A 57 -20.78 -12.08 1.80
CA SER A 57 -20.03 -12.46 3.01
C SER A 57 -19.61 -11.30 3.92
N GLY A 58 -20.08 -10.07 3.66
CA GLY A 58 -19.77 -8.90 4.49
C GLY A 58 -18.39 -8.27 4.28
N LYS A 59 -17.67 -8.58 3.18
CA LYS A 59 -16.32 -8.02 2.91
C LYS A 59 -16.31 -6.49 2.86
N THR A 60 -17.28 -5.92 2.15
CA THR A 60 -17.45 -4.47 2.05
C THR A 60 -17.74 -3.87 3.43
N ASN A 61 -18.66 -4.48 4.17
CA ASN A 61 -18.96 -4.07 5.54
C ASN A 61 -17.74 -4.15 6.47
N LEU A 62 -16.86 -5.15 6.29
CA LEU A 62 -15.63 -5.29 7.07
C LEU A 62 -14.71 -4.08 6.87
N TRP A 63 -14.33 -3.77 5.63
CA TRP A 63 -13.41 -2.65 5.40
C TRP A 63 -14.04 -1.30 5.74
N VAL A 64 -15.35 -1.12 5.47
CA VAL A 64 -16.08 0.08 5.87
C VAL A 64 -16.07 0.24 7.38
N SER A 65 -16.29 -0.84 8.14
CA SER A 65 -16.25 -0.82 9.60
C SER A 65 -14.85 -0.50 10.12
N LEU A 66 -13.80 -1.04 9.50
CA LEU A 66 -12.41 -0.71 9.83
C LEU A 66 -12.11 0.79 9.63
N MET A 67 -12.63 1.39 8.56
CA MET A 67 -12.38 2.80 8.24
C MET A 67 -13.27 3.77 9.02
N LEU A 68 -14.49 3.37 9.39
CA LEU A 68 -15.49 4.29 9.97
C LEU A 68 -15.77 4.08 11.46
N SER A 69 -15.39 2.95 12.06
CA SER A 69 -15.69 2.66 13.48
C SER A 69 -15.12 3.73 14.42
N LYS A 70 -15.97 4.22 15.33
CA LYS A 70 -15.59 5.23 16.34
C LYS A 70 -14.98 4.59 17.58
N LYS A 71 -15.55 3.46 18.04
CA LYS A 71 -15.15 2.72 19.24
C LYS A 71 -15.48 1.22 19.06
N PRO A 72 -14.51 0.30 19.14
CA PRO A 72 -13.07 0.58 19.12
C PRO A 72 -12.65 1.28 17.81
N ARG A 73 -11.63 2.14 17.90
CA ARG A 73 -11.11 2.90 16.75
C ARG A 73 -10.07 2.06 16.02
N TYR A 74 -10.38 1.62 14.80
CA TYR A 74 -9.48 0.81 13.97
C TYR A 74 -8.61 1.71 13.07
N TYR A 75 -9.12 2.16 11.92
CA TYR A 75 -8.41 3.08 11.00
C TYR A 75 -9.11 4.43 10.79
N ARG A 76 -10.11 4.73 11.62
CA ARG A 76 -10.85 6.00 11.52
C ARG A 76 -9.91 7.19 11.77
N LYS A 77 -9.73 8.03 10.75
CA LYS A 77 -8.80 9.18 10.73
C LYS A 77 -7.33 8.76 10.93
N PHE A 78 -6.97 7.55 10.51
CA PHE A 78 -5.61 7.05 10.61
C PHE A 78 -4.74 7.43 9.41
N PHE A 79 -5.35 7.51 8.23
CA PHE A 79 -4.68 7.86 6.98
C PHE A 79 -4.96 9.33 6.63
N ASP A 80 -3.94 10.00 6.12
CA ASP A 80 -4.02 11.40 5.65
C ASP A 80 -4.82 11.49 4.34
N ARG A 81 -4.64 10.51 3.45
CA ARG A 81 -5.36 10.39 2.19
C ARG A 81 -5.83 8.97 1.96
N THR A 82 -7.02 8.81 1.40
CA THR A 82 -7.63 7.52 1.09
C THR A 82 -8.16 7.54 -0.33
N PHE A 83 -7.62 6.69 -1.19
CA PHE A 83 -8.13 6.47 -2.54
C PHE A 83 -9.02 5.24 -2.56
N LEU A 84 -10.18 5.36 -3.21
CA LEU A 84 -11.15 4.30 -3.34
C LEU A 84 -11.37 3.99 -4.82
N VAL A 85 -11.00 2.79 -5.23
CA VAL A 85 -11.36 2.25 -6.54
C VAL A 85 -12.39 1.15 -6.33
N SER A 86 -13.58 1.32 -6.91
CA SER A 86 -14.62 0.29 -6.84
C SER A 86 -15.46 0.18 -8.10
N GLY A 87 -15.52 -1.04 -8.65
CA GLY A 87 -16.42 -1.37 -9.76
C GLY A 87 -17.89 -1.32 -9.34
N SER A 88 -18.15 -1.44 -8.04
CA SER A 88 -19.47 -1.49 -7.42
C SER A 88 -19.74 -0.24 -6.56
N MET A 89 -19.20 0.92 -6.96
CA MET A 89 -19.28 2.18 -6.19
C MET A 89 -20.71 2.57 -5.76
N ASP A 90 -21.70 2.34 -6.61
CA ASP A 90 -23.10 2.69 -6.34
C ASP A 90 -23.74 1.83 -5.23
N THR A 91 -23.17 0.65 -4.96
CA THR A 91 -23.63 -0.26 -3.91
C THR A 91 -23.03 0.07 -2.54
N LEU A 92 -22.03 0.96 -2.50
CA LEU A 92 -21.38 1.34 -1.27
C LEU A 92 -22.29 2.21 -0.39
N PRO A 93 -22.16 2.10 0.94
CA PRO A 93 -22.86 2.98 1.85
C PRO A 93 -22.62 4.46 1.52
N LYS A 94 -23.69 5.27 1.49
CA LYS A 94 -23.62 6.69 1.09
C LYS A 94 -22.59 7.49 1.87
N ASN A 95 -22.41 7.19 3.16
CA ASN A 95 -21.43 7.84 4.04
C ASN A 95 -19.96 7.59 3.65
N VAL A 96 -19.67 6.58 2.84
CA VAL A 96 -18.33 6.28 2.31
C VAL A 96 -18.01 7.14 1.10
N VAL A 97 -19.01 7.38 0.24
CA VAL A 97 -18.87 8.07 -1.06
C VAL A 97 -19.31 9.54 -1.03
N LYS A 98 -20.20 9.90 -0.11
CA LYS A 98 -20.80 11.24 0.04
C LYS A 98 -20.88 11.65 1.50
N GLY A 99 -20.45 12.88 1.79
CA GLY A 99 -20.60 13.51 3.11
C GLY A 99 -19.29 14.08 3.66
N LYS A 100 -19.35 14.62 4.88
CA LYS A 100 -18.20 15.32 5.50
C LYS A 100 -16.98 14.42 5.79
N PHE A 101 -17.22 13.12 5.97
CA PHE A 101 -16.17 12.14 6.30
C PHE A 101 -16.05 11.05 5.23
N SER A 102 -16.62 11.27 4.04
CA SER A 102 -16.49 10.36 2.91
C SER A 102 -15.12 10.53 2.24
N VAL A 103 -14.76 9.56 1.41
CA VAL A 103 -13.66 9.72 0.47
C VAL A 103 -14.00 10.90 -0.47
N PRO A 104 -13.09 11.85 -0.72
CA PRO A 104 -13.34 12.94 -1.67
C PRO A 104 -13.64 12.40 -3.08
N PRO A 105 -14.54 13.04 -3.87
CA PRO A 105 -14.84 12.59 -5.23
C PRO A 105 -13.62 12.48 -6.15
N SER A 106 -12.62 13.35 -6.00
CA SER A 106 -11.35 13.30 -6.73
C SER A 106 -10.47 12.09 -6.39
N GLN A 107 -10.76 11.40 -5.28
CA GLN A 107 -10.07 10.20 -4.81
C GLN A 107 -10.90 8.93 -5.04
N GLN A 108 -12.01 9.04 -5.80
CA GLN A 108 -12.91 7.93 -6.13
C GLN A 108 -12.80 7.57 -7.61
N PHE A 109 -12.56 6.29 -7.90
CA PHE A 109 -12.47 5.78 -9.27
C PHE A 109 -13.33 4.52 -9.41
N ARG A 110 -13.88 4.28 -10.61
CA ARG A 110 -14.68 3.08 -10.88
C ARG A 110 -13.86 1.88 -11.36
N GLN A 111 -12.69 2.15 -11.93
CA GLN A 111 -11.77 1.14 -12.47
C GLN A 111 -10.35 1.59 -12.17
N ILE A 112 -9.40 0.66 -12.23
CA ILE A 112 -7.97 0.97 -12.10
C ILE A 112 -7.26 0.65 -13.42
N ASN A 113 -6.42 1.56 -13.89
CA ASN A 113 -5.51 1.35 -15.01
C ASN A 113 -4.19 2.10 -14.74
N ASP A 114 -3.20 1.94 -15.60
CA ASP A 114 -1.87 2.53 -15.39
C ASP A 114 -1.93 4.06 -15.26
N ASP A 115 -2.78 4.74 -16.04
CA ASP A 115 -2.95 6.21 -15.98
C ASP A 115 -3.53 6.67 -14.64
N ILE A 116 -4.56 5.99 -14.13
CA ILE A 116 -5.15 6.29 -12.83
C ILE A 116 -4.14 6.02 -11.71
N VAL A 117 -3.35 4.94 -11.82
CA VAL A 117 -2.28 4.66 -10.85
C VAL A 117 -1.28 5.80 -10.84
N ASP A 118 -0.82 6.27 -11.99
CA ASP A 118 0.14 7.37 -12.07
C ASP A 118 -0.44 8.69 -11.56
N ALA A 119 -1.71 8.98 -11.83
CA ALA A 119 -2.41 10.14 -11.27
C ALA A 119 -2.48 10.08 -9.73
N ILE A 120 -2.80 8.91 -9.16
CA ILE A 120 -2.81 8.70 -7.70
C ILE A 120 -1.41 8.91 -7.12
N LEU A 121 -0.37 8.34 -7.74
CA LEU A 121 1.01 8.49 -7.27
C LEU A 121 1.49 9.94 -7.34
N ALA A 122 1.13 10.66 -8.42
CA ALA A 122 1.45 12.07 -8.58
C ALA A 122 0.76 12.91 -7.50
N ASP A 123 -0.52 12.67 -7.22
CA ASP A 123 -1.24 13.35 -6.13
C ASP A 123 -0.55 13.09 -4.79
N LEU A 124 -0.27 11.84 -4.46
CA LEU A 124 0.40 11.45 -3.21
C LEU A 124 1.77 12.11 -3.04
N ARG A 125 2.52 12.32 -4.13
CA ARG A 125 3.82 12.98 -4.11
C ARG A 125 3.75 14.50 -4.16
N SER A 126 2.65 15.10 -4.59
CA SER A 126 2.53 16.56 -4.72
C SER A 126 2.54 17.32 -3.38
N GLY A 127 2.30 16.63 -2.26
CA GLY A 127 2.25 17.24 -0.92
C GLY A 127 3.58 17.81 -0.46
N LYS A 128 3.53 18.80 0.45
CA LYS A 128 4.72 19.40 1.08
C LYS A 128 5.42 18.47 2.08
N THR A 129 4.66 17.58 2.71
CA THR A 129 5.16 16.60 3.67
C THR A 129 4.88 15.19 3.16
N ASN A 130 5.65 14.23 3.67
CA ASN A 130 5.34 12.82 3.49
C ASN A 130 4.07 12.46 4.28
N THR A 131 3.20 11.64 3.68
CA THR A 131 1.93 11.25 4.28
C THR A 131 1.77 9.73 4.40
N ASN A 132 0.92 9.30 5.34
CA ASN A 132 0.48 7.92 5.50
C ASN A 132 -0.87 7.73 4.79
N ASN A 133 -0.88 6.93 3.72
CA ASN A 133 -2.01 6.87 2.78
C ASN A 133 -2.60 5.46 2.68
N MET A 134 -3.83 5.38 2.17
CA MET A 134 -4.54 4.14 1.90
C MET A 134 -5.06 4.10 0.45
N LEU A 135 -4.91 2.95 -0.20
CA LEU A 135 -5.55 2.62 -1.47
C LEU A 135 -6.47 1.40 -1.27
N ILE A 136 -7.77 1.59 -1.46
CA ILE A 136 -8.79 0.55 -1.37
C ILE A 136 -9.20 0.13 -2.78
N LEU A 137 -9.09 -1.16 -3.08
CA LEU A 137 -9.45 -1.78 -4.35
C LEU A 137 -10.59 -2.77 -4.08
N ASP A 138 -11.83 -2.33 -4.26
CA ASP A 138 -13.04 -3.12 -3.98
C ASP A 138 -13.69 -3.61 -5.28
N ASP A 139 -13.70 -4.92 -5.50
CA ASP A 139 -14.36 -5.55 -6.66
C ASP A 139 -13.77 -5.17 -8.03
N VAL A 140 -12.48 -4.82 -8.07
CA VAL A 140 -11.74 -4.43 -9.30
C VAL A 140 -10.57 -5.37 -9.60
N ILE A 141 -10.61 -6.61 -9.12
CA ILE A 141 -9.48 -7.55 -9.20
C ILE A 141 -9.02 -7.87 -10.63
N LYS A 142 -9.94 -7.84 -11.60
CA LYS A 142 -9.62 -8.06 -13.03
C LYS A 142 -8.78 -6.91 -13.60
N ASP A 143 -9.05 -5.70 -13.16
CA ASP A 143 -8.30 -4.51 -13.57
C ASP A 143 -6.89 -4.52 -12.96
N ILE A 144 -6.76 -5.02 -11.72
CA ILE A 144 -5.46 -5.22 -11.06
C ILE A 144 -4.55 -6.14 -11.87
N THR A 145 -5.08 -7.23 -12.41
CA THR A 145 -4.30 -8.19 -13.21
C THR A 145 -3.77 -7.61 -14.51
N ALA A 146 -4.40 -6.58 -15.05
CA ALA A 146 -4.00 -5.94 -16.30
C ALA A 146 -2.92 -4.85 -16.10
N SER A 147 -2.79 -4.30 -14.89
CA SER A 147 -1.89 -3.17 -14.62
C SER A 147 -0.48 -3.61 -14.19
N LYS A 148 0.50 -3.37 -15.08
CA LYS A 148 1.92 -3.54 -14.75
C LYS A 148 2.38 -2.51 -13.73
N ARG A 149 1.86 -1.28 -13.82
CA ARG A 149 2.24 -0.18 -12.93
C ARG A 149 1.80 -0.44 -11.50
N LEU A 150 0.59 -0.95 -11.32
CA LEU A 150 0.09 -1.34 -10.01
C LEU A 150 0.98 -2.41 -9.37
N SER A 151 1.53 -3.34 -10.16
CA SER A 151 2.47 -4.33 -9.63
C SER A 151 3.68 -3.70 -8.95
N HIS A 152 4.25 -2.66 -9.56
CA HIS A 152 5.34 -1.88 -9.01
C HIS A 152 4.93 -1.12 -7.74
N VAL A 153 3.70 -0.57 -7.69
CA VAL A 153 3.16 0.08 -6.49
C VAL A 153 3.10 -0.88 -5.32
N PHE A 154 2.54 -2.07 -5.52
CA PHE A 154 2.39 -3.05 -4.45
C PHE A 154 3.74 -3.48 -3.85
N LEU A 155 4.73 -3.76 -4.69
CA LEU A 155 6.05 -4.19 -4.23
C LEU A 155 6.81 -3.06 -3.52
N ASN A 156 6.72 -1.84 -4.03
CA ASN A 156 7.46 -0.69 -3.52
C ASN A 156 6.65 0.22 -2.56
N ARG A 157 5.48 -0.22 -2.10
CA ARG A 157 4.51 0.59 -1.33
C ARG A 157 5.05 1.31 -0.09
N ARG A 158 6.15 0.82 0.49
CA ARG A 158 6.85 1.51 1.60
C ARG A 158 7.51 2.79 1.09
N HIS A 159 8.18 2.74 -0.04
CA HIS A 159 9.06 3.80 -0.53
C HIS A 159 8.45 4.64 -1.65
N ILE A 160 7.46 4.11 -2.37
CA ILE A 160 6.99 4.71 -3.63
C ILE A 160 6.39 6.11 -3.47
N THR A 161 5.88 6.44 -2.28
CA THR A 161 5.35 7.77 -1.96
C THR A 161 6.25 8.56 -1.02
N HIS A 162 7.40 8.02 -0.63
CA HIS A 162 8.35 8.70 0.25
C HIS A 162 9.30 9.55 -0.57
N ASP A 163 9.50 10.77 -0.08
CA ASP A 163 10.47 11.73 -0.60
C ASP A 163 11.43 12.09 0.53
N ALA A 164 12.73 11.89 0.31
CA ALA A 164 13.77 12.07 1.33
C ALA A 164 13.96 13.54 1.71
N GLU A 165 13.59 14.46 0.82
CA GLU A 165 13.68 15.91 1.05
C GLU A 165 12.48 16.45 1.85
N LYS A 166 11.46 15.61 2.11
CA LYS A 166 10.25 16.01 2.82
C LYS A 166 10.22 15.49 4.24
N GLU A 167 9.68 16.32 5.13
CA GLU A 167 9.46 15.92 6.51
C GLU A 167 8.44 14.77 6.63
N GLY A 168 8.65 13.95 7.65
CA GLY A 168 7.81 12.81 7.97
C GLY A 168 8.13 11.55 7.17
N SER A 169 7.39 10.49 7.48
CA SER A 169 7.68 9.15 6.96
C SER A 169 6.54 8.66 6.07
N GLY A 170 6.77 8.65 4.76
CA GLY A 170 5.75 8.34 3.77
C GLY A 170 5.37 6.86 3.78
N GLY A 171 4.15 6.56 3.36
CA GLY A 171 3.74 5.16 3.18
C GLY A 171 2.41 5.03 2.45
N LEU A 172 2.27 3.90 1.75
CA LEU A 172 1.03 3.50 1.13
C LEU A 172 0.60 2.13 1.67
N SER A 173 -0.51 2.12 2.39
CA SER A 173 -1.24 0.90 2.72
C SER A 173 -2.20 0.57 1.58
N VAL A 174 -2.35 -0.71 1.28
CA VAL A 174 -3.25 -1.17 0.22
C VAL A 174 -4.19 -2.23 0.78
N MET A 175 -5.49 -2.09 0.49
CA MET A 175 -6.52 -3.06 0.84
C MET A 175 -7.21 -3.54 -0.43
N ILE A 176 -7.10 -4.83 -0.73
CA ILE A 176 -7.81 -5.48 -1.83
C ILE A 176 -8.97 -6.26 -1.27
N VAL A 177 -10.13 -6.11 -1.89
CA VAL A 177 -11.33 -6.88 -1.57
C VAL A 177 -11.80 -7.59 -2.83
N SER A 178 -11.91 -8.92 -2.76
CA SER A 178 -12.32 -9.72 -3.90
C SER A 178 -13.25 -10.88 -3.53
N GLN A 179 -13.91 -11.42 -4.55
CA GLN A 179 -14.76 -12.60 -4.41
C GLN A 179 -13.99 -13.90 -4.67
N VAL A 180 -12.94 -13.85 -5.51
CA VAL A 180 -12.21 -15.01 -6.01
C VAL A 180 -10.73 -14.89 -5.67
N TYR A 181 -10.23 -15.80 -4.84
CA TYR A 181 -8.85 -15.78 -4.35
C TYR A 181 -7.81 -15.84 -5.49
N ASN A 182 -8.03 -16.74 -6.44
CA ASN A 182 -7.08 -17.08 -7.49
C ASN A 182 -6.89 -16.01 -8.57
N LEU A 183 -7.79 -15.02 -8.63
CA LEU A 183 -7.64 -13.92 -9.59
C LEU A 183 -6.53 -12.95 -9.19
N LEU A 184 -6.12 -12.92 -7.92
CA LEU A 184 -5.01 -12.05 -7.52
C LEU A 184 -3.68 -12.71 -7.94
N PRO A 185 -2.82 -12.03 -8.72
CA PRO A 185 -1.52 -12.56 -9.09
C PRO A 185 -0.72 -13.04 -7.87
N LEU A 186 -0.01 -14.17 -8.04
CA LEU A 186 0.72 -14.81 -6.94
C LEU A 186 1.75 -13.88 -6.29
N GLN A 187 2.34 -12.99 -7.08
CA GLN A 187 3.28 -11.96 -6.62
C GLN A 187 2.71 -11.03 -5.53
N PHE A 188 1.39 -10.81 -5.50
CA PHE A 188 0.74 -9.99 -4.47
C PHE A 188 0.28 -10.80 -3.25
N ARG A 189 0.17 -12.13 -3.41
CA ARG A 189 -0.18 -13.06 -2.34
C ARG A 189 1.03 -13.47 -1.50
N LYS A 190 2.23 -13.36 -2.07
CA LYS A 190 3.49 -13.64 -1.37
C LYS A 190 3.92 -12.42 -0.57
N VAL A 191 3.88 -12.53 0.76
CA VAL A 191 4.59 -11.61 1.64
C VAL A 191 6.06 -11.99 1.54
N GLY A 192 6.82 -11.33 0.68
CA GLY A 192 8.26 -11.52 0.61
C GLY A 192 8.87 -11.26 2.00
N ARG A 193 9.66 -12.20 2.52
CA ARG A 193 10.74 -11.84 3.44
C ARG A 193 11.68 -10.97 2.63
N LEU A 194 11.53 -9.65 2.74
CA LEU A 194 12.60 -8.70 2.46
C LEU A 194 13.51 -8.70 3.68
#